data_AF-A0A9W9ZLD5-F1
#
_entry.id   AF-A0A9W9ZLD5-F1
#
_cell.length_a   1.000
_cell.length_b   1.000
_cell.length_c   1.000
_cell.angle_alpha   90.00
_cell.angle_beta   90.00
_cell.angle_gamma   90.00
#
_symmetry.space_group_name_H-M   'P 1'
#
loop_
_entity.id
_entity.type
_entity.pdbx_description
1 polymer ?
#
loop_
_entity_poly.entity_id
_entity_poly.type
_entity_poly.pdbx_seq_one_letter_code
_entity_poly.pdbx_strand_id
1 'polypeptide(L)'
;MCILPQDIYVRSSDYSRTLNSALSFLLGLYPPRNQTLNVSYAGVFRAPYNIQQVPIHTVATEDDQVLRGWLACPELHKRLAEFYKSSEFQKKESESAELRKQLEDIMGIGKIELKDFYNVYDYIHLHRLYNHTYNLNITEEQWTKLVYLADWVEYNKYSKEMIGDIGGGLLANEIASSFSKVVAKQSKTKLPATTLPPLSKRMFSSVFSCSWFK
;
A
#
# COMPACT_ATOMS: atom_id res chain seq x y z
N MET A 1 8.84 18.03 22.26
CA MET A 1 7.51 18.62 21.96
C MET A 1 6.45 17.69 22.52
N CYS A 2 5.40 18.17 23.18
CA CYS A 2 4.28 17.32 23.61
C CYS A 2 3.27 17.28 22.48
N ILE A 3 2.74 16.09 22.15
CA ILE A 3 1.70 15.98 21.13
C ILE A 3 0.35 16.42 21.72
N LEU A 4 -0.34 17.32 21.02
CA LEU A 4 -1.74 17.60 21.31
C LEU A 4 -2.58 16.77 20.32
N PRO A 5 -3.67 16.11 20.76
CA PRO A 5 -4.51 15.31 19.86
C PRO A 5 -5.01 16.06 18.63
N GLN A 6 -5.19 17.38 18.74
CA GLN A 6 -5.61 18.25 17.64
C GLN A 6 -4.50 18.61 16.64
N ASP A 7 -3.23 18.39 16.98
CA ASP A 7 -2.08 18.74 16.14
C ASP A 7 -1.79 17.65 15.09
N ILE A 8 -2.28 16.42 15.30
CA ILE A 8 -2.05 15.28 14.41
C ILE A 8 -3.37 14.60 14.05
N TYR A 9 -3.46 14.10 12.82
CA TYR A 9 -4.52 13.18 12.42
C TYR A 9 -3.87 12.01 11.68
N VAL A 10 -4.09 10.80 12.17
CA VAL A 10 -3.52 9.59 11.57
C VAL A 10 -4.63 8.68 11.09
N ARG A 11 -4.56 8.30 9.82
CA ARG A 11 -5.45 7.32 9.21
C ARG A 11 -4.67 6.11 8.68
N SER A 12 -5.23 4.93 8.82
CA SER A 12 -4.70 3.69 8.24
C SER A 12 -5.79 2.91 7.54
N SER A 13 -5.43 2.15 6.51
CA SER A 13 -6.29 1.06 6.04
C SER A 13 -6.45 -0.02 7.11
N ASP A 14 -7.57 -0.72 7.13
CA ASP A 14 -7.88 -1.75 8.13
C ASP A 14 -7.18 -3.09 7.85
N TYR A 15 -5.84 -3.07 7.93
CA TYR A 15 -5.00 -4.27 7.96
C TYR A 15 -4.04 -4.19 9.14
N SER A 16 -3.82 -5.33 9.81
CA SER A 16 -2.87 -5.41 10.93
C SER A 16 -1.49 -4.88 10.55
N ARG A 17 -1.01 -5.16 9.33
CA ARG A 17 0.30 -4.67 8.86
C ARG A 17 0.35 -3.14 8.77
N THR A 18 -0.69 -2.48 8.27
CA THR A 18 -0.70 -1.01 8.09
C THR A 18 -0.94 -0.29 9.41
N LEU A 19 -1.79 -0.84 10.29
CA LEU A 19 -1.99 -0.34 11.65
C LEU A 19 -0.70 -0.46 12.47
N ASN A 20 -0.02 -1.61 12.41
CA ASN A 20 1.26 -1.80 13.11
C ASN A 20 2.36 -0.90 12.54
N SER A 21 2.41 -0.69 11.22
CA SER A 21 3.34 0.27 10.61
C SER A 21 3.07 1.70 11.07
N ALA A 22 1.80 2.13 11.13
CA ALA A 22 1.43 3.44 11.64
C ALA A 22 1.85 3.61 13.10
N LEU A 23 1.57 2.61 13.95
CA LEU A 23 1.98 2.61 15.35
C LEU A 23 3.51 2.71 15.49
N SER A 24 4.26 1.89 14.74
CA SER A 24 5.73 1.87 14.78
C SER A 24 6.32 3.21 14.33
N PHE A 25 5.77 3.80 13.26
CA PHE A 25 6.16 5.12 12.79
C PHE A 25 5.90 6.20 13.86
N LEU A 26 4.74 6.15 14.52
CA LEU A 26 4.37 7.11 15.57
C LEU A 26 5.22 6.96 16.82
N LEU A 27 5.63 5.76 17.18
CA LEU A 27 6.58 5.53 18.29
C LEU A 27 7.97 6.14 18.00
N GLY A 28 8.40 6.14 16.73
CA GLY A 28 9.62 6.85 16.32
C GLY A 28 9.46 8.36 16.30
N LEU A 29 8.32 8.85 15.79
CA LEU A 29 8.03 10.28 15.68
C LEU A 29 7.77 10.94 17.05
N TYR A 30 7.12 10.22 17.95
CA TYR A 30 6.80 10.62 19.32
C TYR A 30 7.35 9.59 20.32
N PRO A 31 8.68 9.61 20.55
CA PRO A 31 9.34 8.62 21.41
C PRO A 31 8.85 8.70 22.86
N PRO A 32 9.05 7.64 23.66
CA PRO A 32 8.65 7.65 25.06
C PRO A 32 9.17 8.87 25.82
N ARG A 33 8.28 9.53 26.56
CA ARG A 33 8.59 10.75 27.29
C ARG A 33 7.81 10.80 28.58
N ASN A 34 8.47 11.20 29.66
CA ASN A 34 7.83 11.34 30.96
C ASN A 34 6.68 12.35 30.87
N GLN A 35 5.46 11.83 30.87
CA GLN A 35 4.21 12.58 30.86
C GLN A 35 3.46 12.18 32.11
N THR A 36 3.20 13.16 32.97
CA THR A 36 2.42 12.98 34.18
C THR A 36 1.16 13.80 34.07
N LEU A 37 0.03 13.14 34.30
CA LEU A 37 -1.24 13.82 34.49
C LEU A 37 -1.57 13.74 35.97
N ASN A 38 -1.50 14.89 36.64
CA ASN A 38 -1.97 15.03 38.01
C ASN A 38 -3.48 15.24 37.97
N VAL A 39 -4.22 14.22 38.42
CA VAL A 39 -5.68 14.25 38.45
C VAL A 39 -6.13 14.27 39.90
N SER A 40 -6.95 15.27 40.26
CA SER A 40 -7.32 15.59 41.65
C SER A 40 -7.94 14.43 42.43
N TYR A 41 -8.61 13.49 41.76
CA TYR A 41 -9.30 12.37 42.41
C TYR A 41 -8.53 11.04 42.39
N ALA A 42 -7.42 10.93 41.65
CA ALA A 42 -6.73 9.65 41.43
C ALA A 42 -5.19 9.73 41.38
N GLY A 43 -4.62 10.89 41.70
CA GLY A 43 -3.17 11.07 41.84
C GLY A 43 -2.45 11.26 40.50
N VAL A 44 -1.24 10.71 40.38
CA VAL A 44 -0.37 10.89 39.21
C VAL A 44 -0.55 9.73 38.24
N PHE A 45 -1.12 9.99 37.07
CA PHE A 45 -1.17 9.02 35.97
C PHE A 45 0.08 9.13 35.09
N ARG A 46 0.64 7.97 34.76
CA ARG A 46 1.71 7.81 33.77
C ARG A 46 1.36 6.61 32.88
N ALA A 47 1.61 6.74 31.58
CA ALA A 47 1.53 5.59 30.69
C ALA A 47 2.66 4.58 31.01
N PRO A 48 2.42 3.26 30.90
CA PRO A 48 3.49 2.27 30.98
C PRO A 48 4.62 2.63 30.01
N TYR A 49 5.86 2.53 30.49
CA TYR A 49 7.06 2.87 29.73
C TYR A 49 7.10 4.30 29.16
N ASN A 50 6.27 5.22 29.66
CA ASN A 50 6.17 6.60 29.19
C ASN A 50 5.80 6.73 27.70
N ILE A 51 5.11 5.74 27.14
CA ILE A 51 4.71 5.75 25.72
C ILE A 51 3.70 6.87 25.47
N GLN A 52 3.91 7.61 24.38
CA GLN A 52 2.95 8.59 23.89
C GLN A 52 1.95 7.88 22.97
N GLN A 53 0.69 7.81 23.39
CA GLN A 53 -0.36 7.21 22.57
C GLN A 53 -0.89 8.25 21.57
N VAL A 54 -0.92 7.87 20.29
CA VAL A 54 -1.51 8.67 19.22
C VAL A 54 -2.64 7.85 18.60
N PRO A 55 -3.88 8.37 18.55
CA PRO A 55 -4.99 7.68 17.93
C PRO A 55 -4.72 7.42 16.44
N ILE A 56 -5.01 6.20 15.99
CA ILE A 56 -4.98 5.81 14.59
C ILE A 56 -6.42 5.51 14.18
N HIS A 57 -6.95 6.28 13.24
CA HIS A 57 -8.29 6.10 12.71
C HIS A 57 -8.27 5.11 11.53
N THR A 58 -9.31 4.30 11.44
CA THR A 58 -9.48 3.37 10.32
C THR A 58 -10.95 3.23 9.96
N VAL A 59 -11.20 2.67 8.78
CA VAL A 59 -12.53 2.34 8.25
C VAL A 59 -12.45 0.90 7.79
N ALA A 60 -13.49 0.12 8.04
CA ALA A 60 -13.56 -1.28 7.64
C ALA A 60 -13.21 -1.44 6.15
N THR A 61 -12.54 -2.52 5.80
CA THR A 61 -11.95 -2.73 4.47
C THR A 61 -12.98 -2.63 3.34
N GLU A 62 -14.18 -3.13 3.58
CA GLU A 62 -15.35 -3.12 2.69
C GLU A 62 -15.96 -1.72 2.48
N ASP A 63 -15.78 -0.82 3.45
CA ASP A 63 -16.37 0.51 3.47
C ASP A 63 -15.37 1.62 3.12
N ASP A 64 -14.08 1.29 2.97
CA ASP A 64 -13.03 2.26 2.69
C ASP A 64 -12.99 2.70 1.22
N GLN A 65 -13.86 3.65 0.88
CA GLN A 65 -13.92 4.22 -0.47
C GLN A 65 -12.68 5.04 -0.84
N VAL A 66 -11.98 5.65 0.12
CA VAL A 66 -10.85 6.54 -0.19
C VAL A 66 -9.60 5.74 -0.54
N LEU A 67 -9.29 4.70 0.24
CA LEU A 67 -8.06 3.93 0.08
C LEU A 67 -8.26 2.70 -0.81
N ARG A 68 -9.52 2.24 -0.96
CA ARG A 68 -9.88 0.99 -1.63
C ARG A 68 -11.07 1.08 -2.59
N GLY A 69 -11.67 2.26 -2.80
CA GLY A 69 -12.85 2.43 -3.66
C GLY A 69 -12.65 1.99 -5.12
N TRP A 70 -11.41 1.96 -5.60
CA TRP A 70 -11.06 1.47 -6.94
C TRP A 70 -11.40 -0.01 -7.16
N LEU A 71 -11.46 -0.84 -6.10
CA LEU A 71 -11.82 -2.26 -6.20
C LEU A 71 -13.26 -2.49 -6.65
N ALA A 72 -14.13 -1.52 -6.42
CA ALA A 72 -15.53 -1.59 -6.82
C ALA A 72 -15.81 -0.78 -8.10
N CYS A 73 -14.79 -0.25 -8.78
CA CYS A 73 -14.97 0.62 -9.94
C CYS A 73 -15.27 -0.18 -11.22
N PRO A 74 -16.48 -0.09 -11.79
CA PRO A 74 -16.85 -0.88 -12.99
C PRO A 74 -16.04 -0.46 -14.22
N GLU A 75 -15.70 0.82 -14.32
CA GLU A 75 -14.91 1.37 -15.43
C GLU A 75 -13.49 0.81 -15.44
N LEU A 76 -12.84 0.72 -14.26
CA LEU A 76 -11.51 0.11 -14.15
C LEU A 76 -11.56 -1.38 -14.52
N HIS A 77 -12.58 -2.10 -14.07
CA HIS A 77 -12.76 -3.51 -14.45
C HIS A 77 -12.92 -3.68 -15.96
N LYS A 78 -13.68 -2.80 -16.61
CA LYS A 78 -13.85 -2.82 -18.07
C LYS A 78 -12.51 -2.60 -18.79
N ARG A 79 -11.74 -1.59 -18.38
CA ARG A 79 -10.42 -1.29 -18.98
C ARG A 79 -9.42 -2.43 -18.81
N LEU A 80 -9.36 -3.03 -17.62
CA LEU A 80 -8.52 -4.20 -17.37
C LEU A 80 -8.94 -5.40 -18.22
N ALA A 81 -10.25 -5.65 -18.35
CA ALA A 81 -10.78 -6.73 -19.19
C ALA A 81 -10.47 -6.53 -20.68
N GLU A 82 -10.47 -5.29 -21.17
CA GLU A 82 -10.05 -4.94 -22.53
C GLU A 82 -8.53 -5.10 -22.70
N PHE A 83 -7.74 -4.66 -21.72
CA PHE A 83 -6.29 -4.84 -21.71
C PHE A 83 -5.89 -6.32 -21.77
N TYR A 84 -6.53 -7.19 -21.00
CA TYR A 84 -6.25 -8.64 -21.04
C TYR A 84 -6.61 -9.30 -22.38
N LYS A 85 -7.45 -8.65 -23.21
CA LYS A 85 -7.77 -9.10 -24.57
C LYS A 85 -6.90 -8.44 -25.64
N SER A 86 -6.07 -7.47 -25.28
CA SER A 86 -5.21 -6.74 -26.22
C SER A 86 -4.14 -7.64 -26.82
N SER A 87 -3.68 -7.29 -28.02
CA SER A 87 -2.57 -7.98 -28.68
C SER A 87 -1.27 -7.86 -27.89
N GLU A 88 -1.05 -6.75 -27.19
CA GLU A 88 0.12 -6.54 -26.34
C GLU A 88 0.15 -7.54 -25.18
N PHE A 89 -0.98 -7.69 -24.46
CA PHE A 89 -1.08 -8.65 -23.37
C PHE A 89 -0.96 -10.09 -23.86
N GLN A 90 -1.64 -10.45 -24.95
CA GLN A 90 -1.54 -11.80 -25.53
C GLN A 90 -0.13 -12.13 -26.01
N LYS A 91 0.60 -11.13 -26.54
CA LYS A 91 2.01 -11.29 -26.91
C LYS A 91 2.85 -11.54 -25.67
N LYS A 92 2.70 -10.75 -24.60
CA LYS A 92 3.44 -10.96 -23.35
C LYS A 92 3.08 -12.27 -22.66
N GLU A 93 1.83 -12.70 -22.72
CA GLU A 93 1.34 -14.01 -22.24
C GLU A 93 2.12 -15.12 -22.95
N SER A 94 2.27 -15.04 -24.27
CA SER A 94 3.01 -16.03 -25.07
C SER A 94 4.51 -16.00 -24.79
N GLU A 95 5.11 -14.80 -24.72
CA GLU A 95 6.54 -14.61 -24.41
C GLU A 95 6.93 -15.15 -23.02
N SER A 96 6.03 -15.03 -22.05
CA SER A 96 6.28 -15.44 -20.66
C SER A 96 5.89 -16.89 -20.35
N ALA A 97 5.29 -17.61 -21.30
CA ALA A 97 4.72 -18.94 -21.06
C ALA A 97 5.74 -19.95 -20.52
N GLU A 98 6.96 -19.95 -21.07
CA GLU A 98 8.02 -20.85 -20.63
C GLU A 98 8.44 -20.57 -19.18
N LEU A 99 8.69 -19.30 -18.84
CA LEU A 99 9.05 -18.90 -17.47
C LEU A 99 7.94 -19.30 -16.48
N ARG A 100 6.68 -19.03 -16.82
CA ARG A 100 5.55 -19.36 -15.95
C ARG A 100 5.46 -20.87 -15.71
N LYS A 101 5.64 -21.69 -16.74
CA LYS A 101 5.67 -23.14 -16.61
C LYS A 101 6.81 -23.64 -15.72
N GLN A 102 8.02 -23.08 -15.88
CA GLN A 102 9.15 -23.42 -15.00
C GLN A 102 8.83 -23.08 -13.53
N LEU A 103 8.15 -21.96 -13.27
CA LEU A 103 7.76 -21.55 -11.93
C LEU A 103 6.63 -22.44 -11.35
N GLU A 104 5.68 -22.88 -12.18
CA GLU A 104 4.67 -23.89 -11.79
C GLU A 104 5.34 -25.16 -11.27
N ASP A 105 6.32 -25.68 -12.03
CA ASP A 105 7.07 -26.89 -11.66
C ASP A 105 7.90 -26.69 -10.38
N ILE A 106 8.56 -25.54 -10.21
CA ILE A 106 9.37 -25.21 -9.02
C ILE A 106 8.51 -25.09 -7.77
N MET A 107 7.34 -24.46 -7.90
CA MET A 107 6.46 -24.17 -6.76
C MET A 107 5.48 -25.31 -6.47
N GLY A 108 5.31 -26.27 -7.39
CA GLY A 108 4.32 -27.34 -7.28
C GLY A 108 2.88 -26.83 -7.27
N ILE A 109 2.62 -25.71 -7.96
CA ILE A 109 1.28 -25.11 -8.05
C ILE A 109 0.67 -25.35 -9.43
N GLY A 110 -0.65 -25.18 -9.50
CA GLY A 110 -1.36 -25.19 -10.78
C GLY A 110 -0.99 -24.00 -11.65
N LYS A 111 -1.76 -23.83 -12.73
CA LYS A 111 -1.54 -22.81 -13.76
C LYS A 111 -1.34 -21.39 -13.19
N ILE A 112 -0.21 -20.76 -13.54
CA ILE A 112 0.11 -19.35 -13.27
C ILE A 112 -0.39 -18.49 -14.44
N GLU A 113 -1.43 -17.69 -14.20
CA GLU A 113 -1.92 -16.70 -15.16
C GLU A 113 -1.08 -15.40 -15.10
N LEU A 114 -0.78 -14.78 -16.26
CA LEU A 114 0.03 -13.55 -16.29
C LEU A 114 -0.65 -12.39 -15.53
N LYS A 115 -1.98 -12.31 -15.55
CA LYS A 115 -2.75 -11.22 -14.91
C LYS A 115 -2.55 -11.16 -13.38
N ASP A 116 -2.20 -12.30 -12.78
CA ASP A 116 -1.98 -12.50 -11.34
C ASP A 116 -0.51 -12.74 -10.99
N PHE A 117 0.40 -12.55 -11.96
CA PHE A 117 1.81 -12.90 -11.83
C PHE A 117 2.54 -12.14 -10.70
N TYR A 118 2.05 -10.97 -10.30
CA TYR A 118 2.60 -10.24 -9.16
C TYR A 118 2.56 -11.05 -7.85
N ASN A 119 1.52 -11.88 -7.65
CA ASN A 119 1.42 -12.72 -6.45
C ASN A 119 2.51 -13.79 -6.42
N VAL A 120 2.92 -14.29 -7.59
CA VAL A 120 4.04 -15.24 -7.73
C VAL A 120 5.36 -14.55 -7.40
N TYR A 121 5.55 -13.31 -7.90
CA TYR A 121 6.70 -12.50 -7.53
C TYR A 121 6.77 -12.26 -6.02
N ASP A 122 5.68 -11.81 -5.41
CA ASP A 122 5.63 -11.49 -3.98
C ASP A 122 5.98 -12.72 -3.13
N TYR A 123 5.39 -13.87 -3.46
CA TYR A 123 5.69 -15.15 -2.80
C TYR A 123 7.18 -15.50 -2.87
N ILE A 124 7.77 -15.47 -4.07
CA ILE A 124 9.18 -15.83 -4.28
C ILE A 124 10.10 -14.80 -3.63
N HIS A 125 9.77 -13.52 -3.71
CA HIS A 125 10.54 -12.44 -3.10
C HIS A 125 10.65 -12.60 -1.59
N LEU A 126 9.53 -12.91 -0.92
CA LEU A 126 9.51 -13.17 0.53
C LEU A 126 10.36 -14.39 0.90
N HIS A 127 10.30 -15.47 0.11
CA HIS A 127 11.13 -16.66 0.34
C HIS A 127 12.63 -16.35 0.23
N ARG A 128 13.03 -15.57 -0.78
CA ARG A 128 14.41 -15.11 -0.95
C ARG A 128 14.87 -14.19 0.19
N LEU A 129 14.00 -13.30 0.66
CA LEU A 129 14.37 -12.31 1.68
C LEU A 129 14.55 -12.94 3.08
N TYR A 130 13.68 -13.87 3.44
CA TYR A 130 13.61 -14.42 4.80
C TYR A 130 14.26 -15.80 4.95
N ASN A 131 14.98 -16.29 3.92
CA ASN A 131 15.63 -17.60 3.90
C ASN A 131 14.72 -18.72 4.43
N HIS A 132 13.45 -18.72 3.99
CA HIS A 132 12.46 -19.70 4.44
C HIS A 132 12.86 -21.13 4.05
N THR A 133 12.30 -22.12 4.76
CA THR A 133 12.63 -23.56 4.65
C THR A 133 12.45 -24.15 3.25
N TYR A 134 11.73 -23.48 2.35
CA TYR A 134 11.57 -23.86 0.96
C TYR A 134 12.63 -23.13 0.12
N ASN A 135 13.78 -23.77 -0.09
CA ASN A 135 14.75 -23.32 -1.08
C ASN A 135 14.16 -23.52 -2.49
N LEU A 136 13.40 -22.53 -2.96
CA LEU A 136 12.98 -22.46 -4.36
C LEU A 136 14.26 -22.33 -5.19
N ASN A 137 14.58 -23.36 -5.98
CA ASN A 137 15.77 -23.40 -6.81
C ASN A 137 15.62 -22.50 -8.04
N ILE A 138 15.66 -21.19 -7.81
CA ILE A 138 15.47 -20.14 -8.82
C ILE A 138 16.83 -19.54 -9.13
N THR A 139 17.22 -19.60 -10.40
CA THR A 139 18.47 -18.99 -10.87
C THR A 139 18.37 -17.45 -10.87
N GLU A 140 19.50 -16.75 -10.83
CA GLU A 140 19.51 -15.28 -10.92
C GLU A 140 18.92 -14.76 -12.24
N GLU A 141 19.06 -15.52 -13.32
CA GLU A 141 18.43 -15.20 -14.61
C GLU A 141 16.90 -15.30 -14.53
N GLN A 142 16.38 -16.39 -13.95
CA GLN A 142 14.95 -16.58 -13.74
C GLN A 142 14.39 -15.48 -12.82
N TRP A 143 15.12 -15.14 -11.76
CA TRP A 143 14.76 -14.06 -10.85
C TRP A 143 14.64 -12.71 -11.58
N THR A 144 15.62 -12.35 -12.40
CA THR A 144 15.60 -11.10 -13.17
C THR A 144 14.41 -11.04 -14.12
N LYS A 145 14.14 -12.13 -14.86
CA LYS A 145 12.99 -12.24 -15.76
C LYS A 145 11.66 -12.16 -15.01
N LEU A 146 11.59 -12.79 -13.85
CA LEU A 146 10.43 -12.78 -12.97
C LEU A 146 10.14 -11.36 -12.44
N VAL A 147 11.16 -10.63 -11.95
CA VAL A 147 10.98 -9.23 -11.50
C VAL A 147 10.48 -8.37 -12.65
N TYR A 148 11.12 -8.46 -13.82
CA TYR A 148 10.71 -7.68 -14.99
C TYR A 148 9.27 -7.97 -15.42
N LEU A 149 8.86 -9.25 -15.40
CA LEU A 149 7.52 -9.64 -15.77
C LEU A 149 6.48 -9.12 -14.77
N ALA A 150 6.76 -9.19 -13.46
CA ALA A 150 5.89 -8.66 -12.43
C ALA A 150 5.75 -7.13 -12.53
N ASP A 151 6.86 -6.43 -12.74
CA ASP A 151 6.86 -4.98 -12.95
C ASP A 151 6.08 -4.58 -14.21
N TRP A 152 6.23 -5.33 -15.31
CA TRP A 152 5.48 -5.07 -16.54
C TRP A 152 3.97 -5.24 -16.33
N VAL A 153 3.53 -6.30 -15.63
CA VAL A 153 2.12 -6.54 -15.33
C VAL A 153 1.55 -5.43 -14.46
N GLU A 154 2.24 -5.09 -13.37
CA GLU A 154 1.80 -4.05 -12.45
C GLU A 154 1.81 -2.66 -13.10
N TYR A 155 2.83 -2.35 -13.90
CA TYR A 155 2.88 -1.09 -14.65
C TYR A 155 1.65 -0.93 -15.53
N ASN A 156 1.31 -1.93 -16.34
CA ASN A 156 0.17 -1.83 -17.24
C ASN A 156 -1.19 -1.86 -16.52
N LYS A 157 -1.29 -2.51 -15.37
CA LYS A 157 -2.51 -2.50 -14.54
C LYS A 157 -2.72 -1.17 -13.83
N TYR A 158 -1.64 -0.50 -13.43
CA TYR A 158 -1.68 0.68 -12.54
C TYR A 158 -1.06 1.94 -13.16
N SER A 159 -0.87 1.96 -14.48
CA SER A 159 -0.38 3.13 -15.19
C SER A 159 -1.37 4.29 -15.13
N LYS A 160 -0.89 5.50 -15.40
CA LYS A 160 -1.75 6.68 -15.49
C LYS A 160 -2.77 6.52 -16.62
N GLU A 161 -2.39 5.91 -17.72
CA GLU A 161 -3.26 5.65 -18.87
C GLU A 161 -4.39 4.68 -18.50
N MET A 162 -4.07 3.65 -17.72
CA MET A 162 -5.05 2.65 -17.27
C MET A 162 -6.01 3.24 -16.24
N ILE A 163 -5.47 3.82 -15.18
CA ILE A 163 -6.22 4.16 -13.96
C ILE A 163 -6.61 5.62 -13.89
N GLY A 164 -5.79 6.52 -14.44
CA GLY A 164 -5.96 7.96 -14.28
C GLY A 164 -6.17 8.34 -12.81
N ASP A 165 -7.28 9.04 -12.57
CA ASP A 165 -7.67 9.51 -11.25
C ASP A 165 -8.55 8.52 -10.46
N ILE A 166 -8.97 7.40 -11.06
CA ILE A 166 -9.87 6.41 -10.43
C ILE A 166 -9.23 5.80 -9.18
N GLY A 167 -7.92 5.54 -9.25
CA GLY A 167 -7.18 4.88 -8.18
C GLY A 167 -6.94 5.80 -6.98
N GLY A 168 -6.28 6.93 -7.22
CA GLY A 168 -5.78 7.81 -6.17
C GLY A 168 -6.48 9.15 -6.00
N GLY A 169 -7.44 9.48 -6.88
CA GLY A 169 -8.04 10.82 -6.95
C GLY A 169 -8.81 11.21 -5.68
N LEU A 170 -9.50 10.26 -5.04
CA LEU A 170 -10.21 10.52 -3.78
C LEU A 170 -9.24 10.88 -2.65
N LEU A 171 -8.13 10.15 -2.53
CA LEU A 171 -7.09 10.45 -1.56
C LEU A 171 -6.40 11.78 -1.88
N ALA A 172 -6.10 12.06 -3.15
CA ALA A 172 -5.54 13.35 -3.58
C ALA A 172 -6.47 14.52 -3.22
N ASN A 173 -7.78 14.36 -3.42
CA ASN A 173 -8.78 15.35 -3.03
C ASN A 173 -8.87 15.53 -1.50
N GLU A 174 -8.79 14.45 -0.71
CA GLU A 174 -8.76 14.53 0.77
C GLU A 174 -7.53 15.29 1.27
N ILE A 175 -6.36 15.03 0.67
CA ILE A 175 -5.12 15.74 0.97
C ILE A 175 -5.24 17.22 0.59
N ALA A 176 -5.72 17.53 -0.62
CA ALA A 176 -5.92 18.90 -1.09
C ALA A 176 -6.89 19.66 -0.18
N SER A 177 -8.03 19.05 0.17
CA SER A 177 -9.01 19.60 1.11
C SER A 177 -8.41 19.89 2.48
N SER A 178 -7.55 18.99 2.97
CA SER A 178 -6.83 19.17 4.24
C SER A 178 -5.92 20.40 4.18
N PHE A 179 -5.16 20.59 3.10
CA PHE A 179 -4.34 21.78 2.91
C PHE A 179 -5.19 23.06 2.84
N SER A 180 -6.30 23.06 2.11
CA SER A 180 -7.20 24.22 2.03
C SER A 180 -7.75 24.62 3.40
N LYS A 181 -8.13 23.65 4.24
CA LYS A 181 -8.61 23.91 5.62
C LYS A 181 -7.52 24.52 6.51
N VAL A 182 -6.26 24.10 6.35
CA VAL A 182 -5.13 24.68 7.09
C VAL A 182 -4.90 26.13 6.66
N VAL A 183 -4.87 26.41 5.36
CA VAL A 183 -4.70 27.77 4.82
C VAL A 183 -5.85 28.69 5.28
N ALA A 184 -7.07 28.20 5.27
CA ALA A 184 -8.25 28.94 5.75
C ALA A 184 -8.31 29.10 7.28
N LYS A 185 -7.32 28.58 8.04
CA LYS A 185 -7.31 28.54 9.51
C LYS A 185 -8.53 27.82 10.12
N GLN A 186 -9.12 26.89 9.37
CA GLN A 186 -10.27 26.08 9.77
C GLN A 186 -9.87 24.75 10.41
N SER A 187 -8.58 24.38 10.35
CA SER A 187 -8.03 23.21 11.03
C SER A 187 -6.85 23.58 11.93
N LYS A 188 -6.78 22.94 13.10
CA LYS A 188 -5.63 23.00 14.01
C LYS A 188 -4.60 21.90 13.72
N THR A 189 -4.96 20.92 12.88
CA THR A 189 -4.08 19.81 12.51
C THR A 189 -2.87 20.32 11.74
N LYS A 190 -1.69 19.97 12.22
CA LYS A 190 -0.40 20.33 11.62
C LYS A 190 0.15 19.20 10.76
N LEU A 191 -0.12 17.95 11.14
CA LEU A 191 0.38 16.76 10.45
C LEU A 191 -0.75 15.75 10.20
N PRO A 192 -1.34 15.73 9.00
CA PRO A 192 -2.12 14.59 8.54
C PRO A 192 -1.17 13.48 8.05
N ALA A 193 -1.37 12.26 8.51
CA ALA A 193 -0.61 11.08 8.08
C ALA A 193 -1.55 9.96 7.66
N THR A 194 -1.31 9.38 6.48
CA THR A 194 -2.09 8.26 5.96
C THR A 194 -1.17 7.10 5.66
N THR A 195 -1.43 5.94 6.27
CA THR A 195 -0.70 4.69 5.98
C THR A 195 -1.48 3.83 5.00
N LEU A 196 -0.80 3.41 3.94
CA LEU A 196 -1.38 2.79 2.77
C LEU A 196 -0.69 1.45 2.47
N PRO A 197 -1.40 0.44 1.94
CA PRO A 197 -0.77 -0.70 1.33
C PRO A 197 -0.04 -0.31 0.03
N PRO A 198 0.91 -1.14 -0.46
CA PRO A 198 1.70 -0.84 -1.65
C PRO A 198 0.87 -0.48 -2.89
N LEU A 199 -0.23 -1.19 -3.13
CA LEU A 199 -1.14 -0.90 -4.24
C LEU A 199 -1.76 0.49 -4.15
N SER A 200 -2.34 0.87 -3.00
CA SER A 200 -2.91 2.21 -2.82
C SER A 200 -1.86 3.32 -2.95
N LYS A 201 -0.59 3.06 -2.59
CA LYS A 201 0.51 4.01 -2.85
C LYS A 201 0.80 4.16 -4.34
N ARG A 202 0.81 3.07 -5.12
CA ARG A 202 0.97 3.10 -6.59
C ARG A 202 -0.18 3.88 -7.24
N MET A 203 -1.42 3.58 -6.84
CA MET A 203 -2.63 4.30 -7.27
C MET A 203 -2.58 5.79 -7.01
N PHE A 204 -2.08 6.19 -5.83
CA PHE A 204 -1.93 7.61 -5.51
C PHE A 204 -0.88 8.27 -6.41
N SER A 205 0.22 7.58 -6.69
CA SER A 205 1.29 8.14 -7.53
C SER A 205 0.90 8.31 -8.99
N SER A 206 0.01 7.46 -9.52
CA SER A 206 -0.46 7.56 -10.92
C SER A 206 -1.19 8.87 -11.21
N VAL A 207 -1.89 9.43 -10.22
CA VAL A 207 -2.59 10.73 -10.31
C VAL A 207 -1.65 11.84 -10.73
N PHE A 208 -0.43 11.86 -10.18
CA PHE A 208 0.53 12.95 -10.38
C PHE A 208 1.51 12.73 -11.53
N SER A 209 1.28 11.72 -12.38
CA SER A 209 2.24 11.29 -13.42
C SER A 209 3.62 10.90 -12.88
N CYS A 210 3.75 10.62 -11.58
CA CYS A 210 4.99 10.14 -11.00
C CYS A 210 5.03 8.61 -11.14
N SER A 211 5.72 8.10 -12.17
CA SER A 211 6.10 6.69 -12.20
C SER A 211 7.35 6.50 -11.35
N TRP A 212 7.25 5.87 -10.19
CA TRP A 212 8.42 5.43 -9.40
C TRP A 212 9.16 4.23 -10.04
N PHE A 213 8.69 3.79 -11.21
CA PHE A 213 9.26 2.71 -12.00
C PHE A 213 9.52 3.26 -13.41
N LYS A 214 10.73 3.78 -13.60
CA LYS A 214 11.42 3.89 -14.88
C LYS A 214 12.84 3.40 -14.67
#